data_AF-A0A2N1WE93-F1
#
_entry.id   AF-A0A2N1WE93-F1
#
_cell.length_a   1.000
_cell.length_b   1.000
_cell.length_c   1.000
_cell.angle_alpha   90.00
_cell.angle_beta   90.00
_cell.angle_gamma   90.00
#
_symmetry.space_group_name_H-M   'P 1'
#
loop_
_entity.id
_entity.type
_entity.pdbx_description
1 polymer ?
#
loop_
_entity_poly.entity_id
_entity_poly.type
_entity_poly.pdbx_seq_one_letter_code
_entity_poly.pdbx_strand_id
1 'polypeptide(L)'
;MVEHFGLGRSDAEAVLEQARQLQQDSSSMHDFTYRLRTRMDPQARAELVEWLWKVAFADGRLDRHEEHLIRRLADLLGTPHHEFIRRKHQARSS
;
A
#
# COMPACT_ATOMS: atom_id res chain seq x y z
N MET A 1 -6.93 14.12 -8.71
CA MET A 1 -5.64 14.36 -8.04
C MET A 1 -4.80 13.09 -8.15
N VAL A 2 -4.17 12.87 -9.33
CA VAL A 2 -3.46 11.64 -9.75
C VAL A 2 -2.06 12.03 -10.22
N GLU A 3 -1.31 12.79 -9.43
CA GLU A 3 -0.06 13.40 -9.92
C GLU A 3 1.14 13.28 -8.96
N HIS A 4 1.10 12.39 -7.95
CA HIS A 4 2.21 12.29 -6.99
C HIS A 4 3.09 11.03 -7.11
N PHE A 5 2.77 10.05 -7.97
CA PHE A 5 3.57 8.80 -8.06
C PHE A 5 4.23 8.48 -9.38
N GLY A 6 3.91 9.17 -10.48
CA GLY A 6 4.32 8.68 -11.82
C GLY A 6 3.79 7.27 -12.16
N LEU A 7 2.91 6.72 -11.31
CA LEU A 7 2.20 5.47 -11.49
C LEU A 7 0.75 5.85 -11.76
N GLY A 8 0.25 5.45 -12.93
CA GLY A 8 -1.13 5.70 -13.32
C GLY A 8 -2.09 5.00 -12.37
N ARG A 9 -3.37 5.42 -12.34
CA ARG A 9 -4.43 4.73 -11.58
C ARG A 9 -4.43 3.21 -11.85
N SER A 10 -4.17 2.83 -13.09
CA SER A 10 -4.00 1.45 -13.54
C SER A 10 -2.80 0.73 -12.92
N ASP A 11 -1.70 1.41 -12.61
CA ASP A 11 -0.52 0.79 -11.99
C ASP A 11 -0.78 0.51 -10.50
N ALA A 12 -1.46 1.41 -9.80
CA ALA A 12 -1.85 1.19 -8.41
C ALA A 12 -2.86 0.05 -8.28
N GLU A 13 -3.86 -0.01 -9.17
CA GLU A 13 -4.79 -1.14 -9.26
C GLU A 13 -4.08 -2.44 -9.66
N ALA A 14 -3.13 -2.39 -10.59
CA ALA A 14 -2.33 -3.55 -10.96
C ALA A 14 -1.43 -4.04 -9.82
N VAL A 15 -0.89 -3.14 -8.99
CA VAL A 15 -0.13 -3.49 -7.78
C VAL A 15 -1.03 -4.15 -6.75
N LEU A 16 -2.25 -3.64 -6.56
CA LEU A 16 -3.24 -4.21 -5.64
C LEU A 16 -3.76 -5.57 -6.12
N GLU A 17 -4.03 -5.72 -7.40
CA GLU A 17 -4.50 -6.96 -7.98
C GLU A 17 -3.40 -8.03 -7.97
N GLN A 18 -2.16 -7.64 -8.26
CA GLN A 18 -1.00 -8.52 -8.08
C GLN A 18 -0.79 -8.86 -6.61
N ALA A 19 -0.97 -7.92 -5.67
CA ALA A 19 -0.87 -8.22 -4.24
C ALA A 19 -1.96 -9.21 -3.77
N ARG A 20 -3.17 -9.15 -4.33
CA ARG A 20 -4.24 -10.13 -4.09
C ARG A 20 -3.87 -11.51 -4.65
N GLN A 21 -3.31 -11.58 -5.85
CA GLN A 21 -2.83 -12.84 -6.44
C GLN A 21 -1.63 -13.42 -5.67
N LEU A 22 -0.71 -12.56 -5.20
CA LEU A 22 0.45 -12.92 -4.38
C LEU A 22 0.08 -13.43 -2.98
N GLN A 23 -1.15 -13.20 -2.51
CA GLN A 23 -1.64 -13.77 -1.26
C GLN A 23 -1.68 -15.31 -1.31
N GLN A 24 -1.76 -15.90 -2.52
CA GLN A 24 -1.73 -17.35 -2.71
C GLN A 24 -0.30 -17.93 -2.72
N ASP A 25 0.74 -17.09 -2.84
CA ASP A 25 2.15 -17.48 -2.87
C ASP A 25 3.00 -16.57 -1.98
N SER A 26 3.10 -16.93 -0.68
CA SER A 26 3.82 -16.15 0.35
C SER A 26 5.29 -15.85 0.00
N SER A 27 5.90 -16.64 -0.88
CA SER A 27 7.28 -16.54 -1.35
C SER A 27 7.52 -15.31 -2.25
N SER A 28 6.54 -14.93 -3.08
CA SER A 28 6.71 -13.92 -4.14
C SER A 28 6.42 -12.48 -3.67
N MET A 29 5.61 -12.33 -2.60
CA MET A 29 5.31 -11.03 -1.99
C MET A 29 6.57 -10.36 -1.41
N HIS A 30 7.46 -11.15 -0.79
CA HIS A 30 8.71 -10.64 -0.21
C HIS A 30 9.68 -10.13 -1.28
N ASP A 31 9.87 -10.88 -2.37
CA ASP A 31 10.76 -10.46 -3.48
C ASP A 31 10.23 -9.22 -4.21
N PHE A 32 8.92 -9.12 -4.36
CA PHE A 32 8.29 -7.95 -4.97
C PHE A 32 8.45 -6.69 -4.10
N THR A 33 8.06 -6.78 -2.83
CA THR A 33 8.17 -5.65 -1.89
C THR A 33 9.62 -5.25 -1.64
N TYR A 34 10.58 -6.19 -1.66
CA TYR A 34 12.01 -5.88 -1.59
C TYR A 34 12.50 -5.07 -2.79
N ARG A 35 12.07 -5.43 -4.01
CA ARG A 35 12.40 -4.69 -5.26
C ARG A 35 11.78 -3.29 -5.29
N LEU A 36 10.55 -3.15 -4.79
CA LEU A 36 9.91 -1.83 -4.63
C LEU A 36 10.65 -0.98 -3.60
N ARG A 37 10.91 -1.55 -2.43
CA ARG A 37 11.62 -0.86 -1.33
C ARG A 37 13.00 -0.36 -1.74
N THR A 38 13.73 -1.10 -2.58
CA THR A 38 15.06 -0.70 -3.06
C THR A 38 15.03 0.42 -4.10
N ARG A 39 13.89 0.64 -4.77
CA ARG A 39 13.73 1.67 -5.80
C ARG A 39 12.93 2.89 -5.33
N MET A 40 12.27 2.80 -4.18
CA MET A 40 11.44 3.86 -3.62
C MET A 40 12.11 4.50 -2.40
N ASP A 41 12.15 5.83 -2.38
CA ASP A 41 12.52 6.57 -1.18
C ASP A 41 11.48 6.40 -0.05
N PRO A 42 11.81 6.76 1.20
CA PRO A 42 10.89 6.61 2.33
C PRO A 42 9.54 7.33 2.16
N GLN A 43 9.54 8.48 1.48
CA GLN A 43 8.34 9.27 1.29
C GLN A 43 7.40 8.59 0.27
N ALA A 44 7.96 8.11 -0.84
CA ALA A 44 7.24 7.35 -1.84
C ALA A 44 6.57 6.09 -1.26
N ARG A 45 7.26 5.40 -0.34
CA ARG A 45 6.71 4.23 0.35
C ARG A 45 5.55 4.58 1.27
N ALA A 46 5.65 5.69 2.00
CA ALA A 46 4.60 6.15 2.89
C ALA A 46 3.35 6.56 2.09
N GLU A 47 3.52 7.25 0.97
CA GLU A 47 2.41 7.63 0.11
C GLU A 47 1.76 6.40 -0.57
N LEU A 48 2.52 5.36 -0.95
CA LEU A 48 1.93 4.10 -1.40
C LEU A 48 1.01 3.48 -0.33
N VAL A 49 1.44 3.51 0.95
CA VAL A 49 0.60 3.07 2.07
C VAL A 49 -0.68 3.91 2.19
N GLU A 50 -0.62 5.22 1.91
CA GLU A 50 -1.79 6.09 1.86
C GLU A 50 -2.77 5.67 0.75
N TRP A 51 -2.27 5.34 -0.43
CA TRP A 51 -3.11 4.87 -1.54
C TRP A 51 -3.81 3.56 -1.20
N LEU A 52 -3.10 2.62 -0.57
CA LEU A 52 -3.69 1.38 -0.09
C LEU A 52 -4.85 1.65 0.89
N TRP A 53 -4.68 2.61 1.78
CA TRP A 53 -5.75 3.05 2.68
C TRP A 53 -6.93 3.67 1.93
N LYS A 54 -6.69 4.53 0.94
CA LYS A 54 -7.77 5.14 0.13
C LYS A 54 -8.60 4.09 -0.58
N VAL A 55 -7.96 3.03 -1.08
CA VAL A 55 -8.66 1.91 -1.72
C VAL A 55 -9.50 1.12 -0.71
N ALA A 56 -8.95 0.80 0.46
CA ALA A 56 -9.70 0.10 1.51
C ALA A 56 -10.79 0.96 2.16
N PHE A 57 -10.76 2.28 2.01
CA PHE A 57 -11.85 3.17 2.42
C PHE A 57 -12.86 3.44 1.29
N ALA A 58 -12.61 3.00 0.06
CA ALA A 58 -13.42 3.37 -1.10
C ALA A 58 -14.87 2.85 -1.03
N ASP A 59 -15.11 1.74 -0.33
CA ASP A 59 -16.44 1.19 -0.08
C ASP A 59 -17.08 1.70 1.24
N GLY A 60 -16.39 2.61 1.93
CA GLY A 60 -16.82 3.17 3.21
C GLY A 60 -16.71 2.22 4.40
N ARG A 61 -16.14 1.02 4.23
CA ARG A 61 -16.04 -0.01 5.28
C ARG A 61 -14.68 -0.70 5.24
N LEU A 62 -13.79 -0.26 6.12
CA LEU A 62 -12.55 -0.99 6.37
C LEU A 62 -12.82 -2.26 7.18
N ASP A 63 -12.46 -3.43 6.64
CA ASP A 63 -12.49 -4.70 7.38
C ASP A 63 -11.12 -5.11 7.98
N ARG A 64 -11.13 -6.14 8.83
CA ARG A 64 -9.92 -6.62 9.53
C ARG A 64 -8.90 -7.29 8.60
N HIS A 65 -9.33 -7.94 7.54
CA HIS A 65 -8.45 -8.54 6.54
C HIS A 65 -7.73 -7.46 5.73
N GLU A 66 -8.43 -6.41 5.33
CA GLU A 66 -7.84 -5.27 4.62
C GLU A 66 -6.81 -4.54 5.48
N GLU A 67 -7.16 -4.20 6.72
CA GLU A 67 -6.21 -3.57 7.64
C GLU A 67 -4.97 -4.46 7.87
N HIS A 68 -5.17 -5.77 8.02
CA HIS A 68 -4.08 -6.72 8.19
C HIS A 68 -3.17 -6.79 6.95
N LEU A 69 -3.75 -6.77 5.75
CA LEU A 69 -3.02 -6.77 4.50
C LEU A 69 -2.20 -5.50 4.31
N ILE A 70 -2.80 -4.33 4.56
CA ILE A 70 -2.10 -3.04 4.48
C ILE A 70 -0.97 -2.97 5.52
N ARG A 71 -1.20 -3.49 6.74
CA ARG A 71 -0.15 -3.60 7.76
C ARG A 71 1.03 -4.43 7.27
N ARG A 72 0.76 -5.64 6.75
CA ARG A 72 1.80 -6.53 6.23
C ARG A 72 2.58 -5.87 5.10
N LEU A 73 1.90 -5.17 4.18
CA LEU A 73 2.54 -4.43 3.10
C LEU A 73 3.40 -3.28 3.62
N ALA A 74 2.93 -2.52 4.61
CA ALA A 74 3.70 -1.43 5.21
C ALA A 74 4.98 -1.95 5.90
N ASP A 75 4.89 -3.08 6.59
CA ASP A 75 6.04 -3.73 7.21
C ASP A 75 7.07 -4.19 6.16
N LEU A 76 6.60 -4.80 5.07
CA LEU A 76 7.46 -5.25 3.96
C LEU A 76 8.10 -4.08 3.20
N LEU A 77 7.37 -2.99 3.01
CA LEU A 77 7.91 -1.75 2.45
C LEU A 77 8.88 -1.07 3.42
N GLY A 78 8.91 -1.45 4.70
CA GLY A 78 9.73 -0.81 5.73
C GLY A 78 9.25 0.61 6.04
N THR A 79 7.94 0.81 6.03
CA THR A 79 7.30 2.08 6.43
C THR A 79 7.20 2.13 7.94
N PRO A 80 7.73 3.16 8.62
CA PRO A 80 7.64 3.28 10.07
C PRO A 80 6.19 3.31 10.57
N HIS A 81 5.94 2.78 11.78
CA HIS A 81 4.59 2.73 12.33
C HIS A 81 3.92 4.11 12.45
N HIS A 82 4.68 5.16 12.78
CA HIS A 82 4.13 6.53 12.86
C HIS A 82 3.65 7.04 11.49
N GLU A 83 4.38 6.72 10.41
CA GLU A 83 3.95 7.03 9.04
C GLU A 83 2.69 6.24 8.69
N PHE A 84 2.67 4.93 8.99
CA PHE A 84 1.51 4.09 8.73
C PHE A 84 0.21 4.67 9.34
N ILE A 85 0.26 5.09 10.61
CA ILE A 85 -0.88 5.72 11.28
C ILE A 85 -1.21 7.08 10.67
N ARG A 86 -0.20 7.93 10.39
CA ARG A 86 -0.41 9.24 9.75
C ARG A 86 -1.14 9.11 8.41
N ARG A 87 -0.69 8.18 7.56
CA ARG A 87 -1.25 7.93 6.23
C ARG A 87 -2.67 7.35 6.31
N LYS A 88 -2.97 6.50 7.29
CA LYS A 88 -4.34 6.04 7.58
C LYS A 88 -5.28 7.22 7.84
N HIS A 89 -4.87 8.16 8.69
CA HIS A 89 -5.68 9.34 9.00
C HIS A 89 -5.87 10.23 7.78
N GLN A 90 -4.80 10.51 7.02
CA GLN A 90 -4.87 11.32 5.79
C GLN A 90 -5.81 10.73 4.75
N ALA A 91 -5.74 9.42 4.52
CA ALA A 91 -6.61 8.72 3.58
C ALA A 91 -8.09 8.77 3.96
N ARG A 92 -8.40 8.73 5.26
CA ARG A 92 -9.79 8.83 5.75
C ARG A 92 -10.39 10.24 5.61
N SER A 93 -9.55 11.26 5.59
CA SER A 93 -9.96 12.67 5.45
C SER A 93 -10.01 13.17 4.00
N SER A 94 -9.74 12.30 3.02
CA SER A 94 -9.62 12.64 1.60
C SER A 94 -10.80 12.19 0.75
#